data_AF-A0A833SVC8-F1
#
_entry.id   AF-A0A833SVC8-F1
#
_cell.length_a   1.000
_cell.length_b   1.000
_cell.length_c   1.000
_cell.angle_alpha   90.00
_cell.angle_beta   90.00
_cell.angle_gamma   90.00
#
_symmetry.space_group_name_H-M   'P 1'
#
loop_
_entity.id
_entity.type
_entity.pdbx_description
1 polymer ?
#
loop_
_entity_poly.entity_id
_entity_poly.type
_entity_poly.pdbx_seq_one_letter_code
_entity_poly.pdbx_strand_id
1 'polypeptide(L)'
;MLLRHLAFPSRHDELVAEFGRRPDIISSTANTIAPTIYDNIKDKMVFDHRMVERLKQISADAIFTKVGRRRSCFEFIDGTVRRICRPTRHQKQAYSGHKKMHAFKL
;
A
#
# COMPACT_ATOMS: atom_id res chain seq x y z
N MET A 1 -20.63 -1.74 -7.27
CA MET A 1 -21.11 -0.46 -6.71
C MET A 1 -20.31 -0.01 -5.48
N LEU A 2 -20.43 -0.66 -4.31
CA LEU A 2 -19.72 -0.17 -3.11
C LEU A 2 -18.20 -0.09 -3.28
N LEU A 3 -17.57 -1.15 -3.81
CA LEU A 3 -16.12 -1.16 -4.07
C LEU A 3 -15.68 -0.01 -4.99
N ARG A 4 -16.55 0.38 -5.92
CA ARG A 4 -16.31 1.45 -6.88
C ARG A 4 -16.32 2.83 -6.22
N HIS A 5 -17.19 3.04 -5.22
CA HIS A 5 -17.17 4.22 -4.34
C HIS A 5 -15.94 4.24 -3.41
N LEU A 6 -15.52 3.09 -2.88
CA LEU A 6 -14.39 3.01 -1.96
C LEU A 6 -13.03 3.15 -2.66
N ALA A 7 -12.93 2.75 -3.93
CA ALA A 7 -11.69 2.87 -4.70
C ALA A 7 -11.37 4.32 -5.09
N PHE A 8 -12.39 5.12 -5.42
CA PHE A 8 -12.21 6.53 -5.73
C PHE A 8 -13.51 7.34 -5.63
N PRO A 9 -13.43 8.67 -5.43
CA PRO A 9 -14.60 9.55 -5.41
C PRO A 9 -15.37 9.48 -6.73
N SER A 10 -16.55 8.89 -6.70
CA SER A 10 -17.44 8.78 -7.87
C SER A 10 -18.70 9.60 -7.63
N ARG A 11 -19.21 10.22 -8.69
CA ARG A 11 -20.54 10.83 -8.62
C ARG A 11 -21.60 9.75 -8.69
N HIS A 12 -22.74 9.99 -8.03
CA HIS A 12 -23.85 9.03 -8.03
C HIS A 12 -24.36 8.74 -9.46
N ASP A 13 -24.42 9.77 -10.31
CA ASP A 13 -24.84 9.63 -11.71
C ASP A 13 -23.88 8.76 -12.54
N GLU A 14 -22.57 8.79 -12.24
CA GLU A 14 -21.59 7.92 -12.90
C GLU A 14 -21.85 6.46 -12.55
N LEU A 15 -22.21 6.18 -11.29
CA LEU A 15 -22.58 4.82 -10.89
C LEU A 15 -23.89 4.36 -11.53
N VAL A 16 -24.85 5.26 -11.68
CA VAL A 16 -26.11 4.95 -12.38
C VAL A 16 -25.82 4.58 -13.82
N ALA A 17 -24.99 5.35 -14.51
CA ALA A 17 -24.58 5.07 -15.88
C ALA A 17 -23.75 3.78 -16.00
N GLU A 18 -22.80 3.54 -15.09
CA GLU A 18 -21.90 2.38 -15.14
C GLU A 18 -22.63 1.07 -14.81
N PHE A 19 -23.52 1.08 -13.82
CA PHE A 19 -24.17 -0.14 -13.33
C PHE A 19 -25.61 -0.34 -13.86
N GLY A 20 -26.19 0.65 -14.54
CA GLY A 20 -27.52 0.55 -15.16
C GLY A 20 -28.65 0.30 -14.17
N ARG A 21 -28.50 0.73 -12.91
CA ARG A 21 -29.50 0.58 -11.85
C ARG A 21 -30.06 1.92 -11.43
N ARG A 22 -31.28 1.89 -10.90
CA ARG A 22 -31.92 3.11 -10.40
C ARG A 22 -31.11 3.72 -9.24
N PRO A 23 -31.05 5.06 -9.13
CA PRO A 23 -30.29 5.75 -8.08
C PRO A 23 -30.59 5.24 -6.66
N ASP A 24 -31.86 4.93 -6.37
CA ASP A 24 -32.32 4.41 -5.08
C ASP A 24 -31.73 3.03 -4.75
N ILE A 25 -31.66 2.13 -5.72
CA ILE A 25 -31.06 0.80 -5.56
C ILE A 25 -29.56 0.92 -5.29
N ILE A 26 -28.87 1.82 -5.99
CA ILE A 26 -27.43 2.05 -5.78
C ILE A 26 -27.15 2.53 -4.36
N SER A 27 -27.90 3.54 -3.92
CA SER A 27 -27.79 4.11 -2.57
C SER A 27 -28.12 3.07 -1.51
N SER A 28 -29.27 2.39 -1.65
CA SER A 28 -29.72 1.34 -0.72
C SER A 28 -28.68 0.21 -0.61
N THR A 29 -28.20 -0.31 -1.74
CA THR A 29 -27.18 -1.37 -1.78
C THR A 29 -25.89 -0.95 -1.08
N ALA A 30 -25.40 0.27 -1.32
CA ALA A 30 -24.20 0.77 -0.65
C ALA A 30 -24.39 0.90 0.86
N ASN A 31 -25.52 1.47 1.29
CA ASN A 31 -25.85 1.68 2.70
C ASN A 31 -26.17 0.38 3.45
N THR A 32 -26.57 -0.69 2.76
CA THR A 32 -26.73 -2.02 3.37
C THR A 32 -25.42 -2.78 3.44
N ILE A 33 -24.63 -2.79 2.37
CA ILE A 33 -23.41 -3.63 2.31
C ILE A 33 -22.28 -3.02 3.15
N ALA A 34 -22.13 -1.69 3.18
CA ALA A 34 -21.01 -1.06 3.88
C ALA A 34 -20.98 -1.36 5.39
N PRO A 35 -22.10 -1.24 6.14
CA PRO A 35 -22.14 -1.65 7.54
C PRO A 35 -21.87 -3.14 7.72
N THR A 36 -22.43 -4.01 6.87
CA THR A 36 -22.18 -5.46 6.96
C THR A 36 -20.70 -5.79 6.80
N ILE A 37 -20.01 -5.18 5.84
CA ILE A 37 -18.56 -5.37 5.69
C ILE A 37 -17.84 -4.86 6.93
N TYR A 38 -18.17 -3.65 7.37
CA TYR A 38 -17.55 -3.04 8.55
C TYR A 38 -17.70 -3.93 9.79
N ASP A 39 -18.90 -4.42 10.09
CA ASP A 39 -19.15 -5.29 11.25
C ASP A 39 -18.37 -6.60 11.20
N ASN A 40 -18.10 -7.13 10.01
CA ASN A 40 -17.31 -8.34 9.82
C ASN A 40 -15.80 -8.13 9.98
N ILE A 41 -15.30 -6.90 9.83
CA ILE A 41 -13.86 -6.61 9.81
C ILE A 41 -13.41 -5.67 10.93
N LYS A 42 -14.31 -4.97 11.62
CA LYS A 42 -13.98 -3.93 12.62
C LYS A 42 -13.00 -4.42 13.69
N ASP A 43 -13.17 -5.66 14.17
CA ASP A 43 -12.29 -6.24 15.17
C ASP A 43 -10.86 -6.48 14.64
N LYS A 44 -10.71 -6.67 13.32
CA LYS A 44 -9.42 -6.81 12.62
C LYS A 44 -8.82 -5.47 12.20
N MET A 45 -9.63 -4.41 12.16
CA MET A 45 -9.16 -3.04 11.87
C MET A 45 -8.57 -2.36 13.10
N VAL A 46 -8.70 -2.97 14.29
CA VAL A 46 -8.01 -2.48 15.49
C VAL A 46 -6.51 -2.54 15.26
N PHE A 47 -5.86 -1.38 15.34
CA PHE A 47 -4.43 -1.28 15.15
C PHE A 47 -3.68 -1.98 16.29
N ASP A 48 -3.12 -3.16 15.97
CA ASP A 48 -2.37 -3.98 16.92
C ASP A 48 -0.93 -3.47 17.06
N HIS A 49 -0.71 -2.66 18.10
CA HIS A 49 0.63 -2.19 18.48
C HIS A 49 1.60 -3.35 18.75
N ARG A 50 1.10 -4.49 19.26
CA ARG A 50 1.95 -5.66 19.55
C ARG A 50 2.40 -6.32 18.25
N MET A 51 1.55 -6.38 17.23
CA MET A 51 1.94 -6.85 15.91
C MET A 51 3.06 -5.99 15.33
N VAL A 52 2.93 -4.66 15.42
CA VAL A 52 3.95 -3.73 14.91
C VAL A 52 5.29 -3.92 15.63
N GLU A 53 5.30 -3.97 16.96
CA GLU A 53 6.53 -4.19 17.72
C GLU A 53 7.16 -5.54 17.42
N ARG A 54 6.36 -6.60 17.28
CA ARG A 54 6.86 -7.92 16.86
C ARG A 54 7.52 -7.87 15.48
N LEU A 55 6.88 -7.22 14.51
CA LEU A 55 7.42 -7.11 13.15
C LEU A 55 8.69 -6.27 13.10
N LYS A 56 8.78 -5.19 13.90
CA LYS A 56 10.02 -4.41 14.05
C LYS A 56 11.16 -5.27 14.58
N GLN A 57 10.93 -6.05 15.64
CA GLN A 57 11.97 -6.92 16.22
C GLN A 57 12.45 -7.96 15.21
N ILE A 58 11.52 -8.67 14.54
CA ILE A 58 11.86 -9.65 13.50
C ILE A 58 12.72 -9.00 12.40
N SER A 59 12.34 -7.79 11.96
CA SER A 59 13.09 -7.06 10.92
C SER A 59 14.47 -6.63 11.42
N ALA A 60 14.55 -6.17 12.67
CA ALA A 60 15.81 -5.75 13.28
C ALA A 60 16.80 -6.90 13.43
N ASP A 61 16.33 -8.07 13.87
CA ASP A 61 17.14 -9.28 13.98
C ASP A 61 17.63 -9.75 12.60
N ALA A 62 16.77 -9.72 11.58
CA ALA A 62 17.14 -10.08 10.21
C ALA A 62 18.20 -9.12 9.63
N ILE A 63 18.04 -7.81 9.83
CA ILE A 63 19.01 -6.80 9.39
C ILE A 63 20.32 -6.94 10.15
N PHE A 64 20.26 -7.15 11.47
CA PHE A 64 21.46 -7.35 12.28
C PHE A 64 22.22 -8.60 11.85
N THR A 65 21.53 -9.70 11.60
CA THR A 65 22.14 -10.95 11.09
C THR A 65 22.83 -10.73 9.74
N LYS A 66 22.26 -9.89 8.88
CA LYS A 66 22.80 -9.65 7.53
C LYS A 66 23.92 -8.61 7.47
N VAL A 67 23.87 -7.57 8.28
CA VAL A 67 24.73 -6.37 8.16
C VAL A 67 25.58 -6.13 9.41
N GLY A 68 25.23 -6.71 10.56
CA GLY A 68 26.03 -6.68 11.79
C GLY A 68 26.15 -5.31 12.47
N ARG A 69 25.35 -4.30 12.08
CA ARG A 69 25.56 -2.91 12.53
C ARG A 69 24.90 -2.57 13.86
N ARG A 70 23.56 -2.57 13.94
CA ARG A 70 22.83 -2.16 15.15
C ARG A 70 21.58 -3.01 15.34
N ARG A 71 21.42 -3.58 16.54
CA ARG A 71 20.28 -4.46 16.89
C ARG A 71 18.93 -3.76 16.92
N SER A 72 18.90 -2.43 17.00
CA SER A 72 17.66 -1.64 16.96
C SER A 72 17.29 -1.15 15.54
N CYS A 73 18.07 -1.52 14.52
CA CYS A 73 17.85 -1.07 13.15
C CYS A 73 16.85 -2.02 12.46
N PHE A 74 15.58 -1.65 12.39
CA PHE A 74 14.52 -2.48 11.79
C PHE A 74 14.20 -2.12 10.33
N GLU A 75 14.66 -0.97 9.84
CA GLU A 75 14.47 -0.53 8.44
C GLU A 75 15.56 0.46 8.02
N PHE A 76 15.66 0.72 6.71
CA PHE A 76 16.50 1.77 6.13
C PHE A 76 15.60 2.78 5.42
N ILE A 77 15.63 4.05 5.84
CA ILE A 77 14.85 5.15 5.24
C ILE A 77 15.15 5.28 3.74
N ASP A 78 16.41 5.03 3.38
CA ASP A 78 16.90 5.22 2.03
C ASP A 78 16.65 4.01 1.12
N GLY A 79 15.76 3.10 1.50
CA GLY A 79 15.44 1.94 0.69
C GLY A 79 16.67 1.09 0.35
N THR A 80 16.52 0.14 -0.55
CA THR A 80 17.69 -0.58 -1.11
C THR A 80 17.86 -0.22 -2.58
N VAL A 81 19.05 0.29 -2.92
CA VAL A 81 19.42 0.53 -4.32
C VAL A 81 19.59 -0.82 -5.03
N ARG A 82 18.65 -1.16 -5.91
CA ARG A 82 18.72 -2.34 -6.77
C ARG A 82 19.13 -1.95 -8.18
N ARG A 83 20.26 -2.52 -8.62
CA ARG A 83 20.77 -2.34 -9.99
C ARG A 83 19.73 -2.80 -11.02
N ILE A 84 19.63 -2.04 -12.10
CA ILE A 84 18.89 -2.42 -13.30
C ILE A 84 19.77 -2.23 -14.54
N CYS A 85 19.35 -2.82 -15.67
CA CYS A 85 19.90 -2.48 -16.98
C CYS A 85 19.56 -1.03 -17.35
N ARG A 86 20.30 -0.44 -18.30
CA ARG A 86 20.03 0.91 -18.80
C ARG A 86 18.61 0.95 -19.41
N PRO A 87 17.67 1.72 -18.84
CA PRO A 87 16.32 1.76 -19.37
C PRO A 87 16.23 2.67 -20.60
N THR A 88 15.33 2.35 -21.52
CA THR A 88 15.09 3.13 -22.75
C THR A 88 14.38 4.45 -22.47
N ARG A 89 13.50 4.47 -21.44
CA ARG A 89 12.77 5.67 -20.99
C ARG A 89 13.23 6.06 -19.59
N HIS A 90 13.10 7.34 -19.24
CA HIS A 90 13.39 7.85 -17.89
C HIS A 90 14.82 7.55 -17.41
N GLN A 91 15.77 7.45 -18.35
CA GLN A 91 17.15 7.05 -18.05
C GLN A 91 17.82 7.94 -16.99
N LYS A 92 17.62 9.26 -17.08
CA LYS A 92 18.17 10.22 -16.10
C LYS A 92 17.59 10.02 -14.71
N GLN A 93 16.30 9.72 -14.60
CA GLN A 93 15.62 9.49 -13.31
C GLN A 93 16.07 8.17 -12.66
N ALA A 94 16.35 7.15 -13.46
CA ALA A 94 16.84 5.87 -12.98
C ALA A 94 18.37 5.83 -12.78
N TYR A 95 19.13 6.89 -13.12
CA TYR A 95 20.57 6.92 -12.95
C TYR A 95 20.95 7.48 -11.57
N SER A 96 21.59 6.67 -10.74
CA SER A 96 22.20 7.15 -9.50
C SER A 96 23.56 7.75 -9.80
N GLY A 97 23.69 9.07 -9.68
CA GLY A 97 24.99 9.73 -9.82
C GLY A 97 26.01 9.27 -8.77
N HIS A 98 25.56 9.04 -7.54
CA HIS A 98 26.42 8.57 -6.44
C HIS A 98 26.98 7.16 -6.69
N LYS A 99 26.15 6.23 -7.19
CA LYS A 99 26.58 4.85 -7.50
C LYS A 99 27.06 4.65 -8.95
N LYS A 100 26.98 5.69 -9.79
CA LYS A 100 27.34 5.71 -11.21
C LYS A 100 26.68 4.60 -12.04
N MET A 101 25.45 4.25 -11.71
CA MET A 101 24.73 3.11 -12.31
C MET A 101 23.23 3.36 -12.40
N HIS A 102 22.55 2.65 -13.30
CA HIS A 102 21.08 2.63 -13.31
C HIS A 102 20.58 1.71 -12.20
N ALA A 103 19.70 2.25 -11.35
CA ALA A 103 19.15 1.54 -10.22
C ALA A 103 17.82 2.15 -9.77
N PHE A 104 16.98 1.32 -9.17
CA PHE A 104 15.82 1.77 -8.43
C PHE A 104 16.09 1.70 -6.93
N LYS A 105 15.45 2.62 -6.21
CA LYS A 105 15.40 2.60 -4.76
C LYS A 105 14.05 2.03 -4.39
N LEU A 106 14.06 0.84 -3.79
CA LEU A 106 12.87 0.19 -3.26
C LEU A 106 12.51 0.79 -1.90
#